data_AF-A0A6A1VJR3-F1
#
_entry.id   AF-A0A6A1VJR3-F1
#
_cell.length_a   1.000
_cell.length_b   1.000
_cell.length_c   1.000
_cell.angle_alpha   90.00
_cell.angle_beta   90.00
_cell.angle_gamma   90.00
#
_symmetry.space_group_name_H-M   'P 1'
#
loop_
_entity.id
_entity.type
_entity.pdbx_description
1 polymer ?
#
loop_
_entity_poly.entity_id
_entity_poly.type
_entity_poly.pdbx_seq_one_letter_code
_entity_poly.pdbx_strand_id
1 'polypeptide(L)'
;MKQKLKRIPKKVGTKIRSKVIATLLRMRHRAITCKNQILINNFFHKRSKQNKKNRSKLTVNHAAGSRSFQRTRACMKNQESGNINPAELYKKNYTNKDGIWTSEGAREIYERMDAFQRQCDLEGKTYTEIEHQLAKARDEIEAMRAAREKDLQEFAKKQAEMEATLRDHREEQRVEQERIRLEQEERMKREQEHMQQGTRAHAKGARALRAEISKELEKKMSSVMEKKMSDMSKRLFSQFGGSKR
;
A
#
# COMPACT_ATOMS: atom_id res chain seq x y z
N MET A 1 40.60 -3.60 103.82
CA MET A 1 39.55 -3.55 102.79
C MET A 1 40.19 -3.46 101.41
N LYS A 2 40.09 -4.50 100.57
CA LYS A 2 40.66 -4.52 99.21
C LYS A 2 39.65 -3.91 98.23
N GLN A 3 39.85 -2.67 97.80
CA GLN A 3 39.18 -2.13 96.61
C GLN A 3 40.23 -1.95 95.52
N LYS A 4 40.21 -2.79 94.49
CA LYS A 4 40.98 -2.55 93.28
C LYS A 4 40.13 -2.78 92.03
N LEU A 5 39.94 -1.64 91.35
CA LEU A 5 39.92 -1.43 89.91
C LEU A 5 38.69 -1.95 89.15
N LYS A 6 37.64 -1.09 89.11
CA LYS A 6 36.70 -1.06 87.99
C LYS A 6 37.49 -0.79 86.69
N ARG A 7 37.47 -1.75 85.77
CA ARG A 7 38.07 -1.65 84.43
C ARG A 7 37.50 -0.43 83.68
N ILE A 8 38.36 0.52 83.36
CA ILE A 8 38.04 1.62 82.43
C ILE A 8 37.79 1.01 81.03
N PRO A 9 36.68 1.33 80.34
CA PRO A 9 36.37 0.75 79.04
C PRO A 9 37.29 1.28 77.94
N LYS A 10 38.07 0.39 77.30
CA LYS A 10 38.96 0.66 76.14
C LYS A 10 38.25 1.23 74.88
N LYS A 11 36.95 1.51 74.93
CA LYS A 11 36.09 1.81 73.77
C LYS A 11 36.03 3.30 73.39
N VAL A 12 36.48 4.23 74.24
CA VAL A 12 36.38 5.68 73.97
C VAL A 12 37.56 6.19 73.12
N GLY A 13 38.77 5.69 73.36
CA GLY A 13 39.98 6.11 72.63
C GLY A 13 40.04 5.66 71.17
N THR A 14 39.44 4.52 70.82
CA THR A 14 39.40 4.00 69.44
C THR A 14 38.46 4.80 68.54
N LYS A 15 37.36 5.32 69.07
CA LYS A 15 36.35 6.10 68.31
C LYS A 15 36.81 7.53 68.00
N ILE A 16 37.65 8.11 68.85
CA ILE A 16 38.28 9.42 68.59
C ILE A 16 39.42 9.26 67.59
N ARG A 17 40.28 8.25 67.76
CA ARG A 17 41.36 7.95 66.79
C ARG A 17 40.82 7.63 65.41
N SER A 18 39.72 6.86 65.28
CA SER A 18 39.12 6.56 63.98
C SER A 18 38.51 7.80 63.30
N LYS A 19 37.88 8.70 64.05
CA LYS A 19 37.38 9.99 63.51
C LYS A 19 38.50 10.90 63.02
N VAL A 20 39.59 11.01 63.78
CA VAL A 20 40.76 11.83 63.40
C VAL A 20 41.42 11.28 62.13
N ILE A 21 41.63 9.95 62.06
CA ILE A 21 42.19 9.30 60.87
C ILE A 21 41.27 9.48 59.65
N ALA A 22 39.95 9.32 59.82
CA ALA A 22 38.98 9.53 58.73
C ALA A 22 38.97 10.98 58.22
N THR A 23 39.16 11.96 59.10
CA THR A 23 39.25 13.38 58.69
C THR A 23 40.56 13.67 57.96
N LEU A 24 41.70 13.14 58.43
CA LEU A 24 42.99 13.26 57.74
C LEU A 24 42.98 12.61 56.35
N LEU A 25 42.36 11.43 56.22
CA LEU A 25 42.19 10.76 54.92
C LEU A 25 41.31 11.57 53.96
N ARG A 26 40.21 12.18 54.45
CA ARG A 26 39.37 13.07 53.65
C ARG A 26 40.09 14.34 53.20
N MET A 27 40.90 14.95 54.08
CA MET A 27 41.73 16.10 53.72
C MET A 27 42.77 15.74 52.65
N ARG A 28 43.44 14.59 52.79
CA ARG A 28 44.37 14.07 51.77
C ARG A 28 43.69 13.81 50.44
N HIS A 29 42.52 13.16 50.45
CA HIS A 29 41.75 12.92 49.24
C HIS A 29 41.36 14.23 48.54
N ARG A 30 40.86 15.23 49.29
CA ARG A 30 40.54 16.57 48.75
C ARG A 30 41.76 17.29 48.18
N ALA A 31 42.91 17.19 48.83
CA ALA A 31 44.15 17.79 48.34
C ALA A 31 44.62 17.14 47.03
N ILE A 32 44.48 15.81 46.91
CA ILE A 32 44.82 15.07 45.69
C ILE A 32 43.84 15.42 44.56
N THR A 33 42.53 15.44 44.83
CA THR A 33 41.54 15.80 43.79
C THR A 33 41.72 17.25 43.31
N CYS A 34 42.00 18.18 44.22
CA CYS A 34 42.27 19.58 43.87
C CYS A 34 43.54 19.70 42.98
N LYS A 35 44.64 19.04 43.36
CA LYS A 35 45.87 19.02 42.55
C LYS A 35 45.63 18.41 41.17
N ASN A 36 44.90 17.31 41.08
CA ASN A 36 44.56 16.67 39.82
C ASN A 36 43.71 17.61 38.94
N GLN A 37 42.73 18.31 39.51
CA GLN A 37 41.92 19.29 38.78
C GLN A 37 42.77 20.44 38.21
N ILE A 38 43.72 20.96 39.00
CA ILE A 38 44.64 22.02 38.56
C ILE A 38 45.55 21.52 37.42
N LEU A 39 46.10 20.31 37.54
CA LEU A 39 46.95 19.72 36.51
C LEU A 39 46.18 19.50 35.20
N ILE A 40 44.96 18.97 35.29
CA ILE A 40 44.07 18.78 34.15
C ILE A 40 43.77 20.14 33.49
N ASN A 41 43.39 21.15 34.26
CA ASN A 41 43.11 22.50 33.75
C ASN A 41 44.33 23.14 33.06
N ASN A 42 45.53 22.99 33.63
CA ASN A 42 46.77 23.48 33.04
C ASN A 42 47.12 22.75 31.75
N PHE A 43 46.89 21.44 31.67
CA PHE A 43 47.08 20.65 30.46
C PHE A 43 46.13 21.10 29.34
N PHE A 44 44.85 21.33 29.66
CA PHE A 44 43.88 21.88 28.71
C PHE A 44 44.28 23.27 28.21
N HIS A 45 44.73 24.17 29.09
CA HIS A 45 45.19 25.50 28.68
C HIS A 45 46.41 25.44 27.77
N LYS A 46 47.39 24.57 28.07
CA LYS A 46 48.55 24.35 27.19
C LYS A 46 48.14 23.81 25.82
N ARG A 47 47.28 22.78 25.78
CA ARG A 47 46.76 22.23 24.51
C ARG A 47 45.92 23.26 23.75
N SER A 48 45.12 24.08 24.43
CA SER A 48 44.33 25.15 23.80
C SER A 48 45.22 26.22 23.16
N LYS A 49 46.26 26.69 23.86
CA LYS A 49 47.25 27.63 23.31
C LYS A 49 47.96 27.04 22.09
N GLN A 50 48.37 25.77 22.18
CA GLN A 50 49.00 25.07 21.07
C GLN A 50 48.03 24.90 19.88
N ASN A 51 46.78 24.53 20.13
CA ASN A 51 45.75 24.41 19.09
C ASN A 51 45.45 25.74 18.41
N LYS A 52 45.48 26.87 19.14
CA LYS A 52 45.35 28.21 18.57
C LYS A 52 46.52 28.53 17.62
N LYS A 53 47.76 28.22 18.03
CA LYS A 53 48.97 28.37 17.20
C LYS A 53 48.99 27.40 16.00
N ASN A 54 48.45 26.20 16.14
CA ASN A 54 48.34 25.25 15.04
C ASN A 54 47.27 25.69 14.04
N ARG A 55 46.14 26.21 14.53
CA ARG A 55 45.07 26.77 13.70
C ARG A 55 45.51 28.00 12.92
N SER A 56 46.37 28.85 13.48
CA SER A 56 46.89 30.02 12.76
C SER A 56 47.77 29.64 11.56
N LYS A 57 48.38 28.44 11.56
CA LYS A 57 49.21 27.92 10.47
C LYS A 57 48.42 27.27 9.33
N LEU A 58 47.12 27.01 9.51
CA LEU A 58 46.28 26.48 8.44
C LEU A 58 46.09 27.57 7.37
N THR A 59 46.38 27.23 6.11
CA THR A 59 46.24 28.09 4.94
C THR A 59 44.81 28.07 4.40
N VAL A 60 44.20 26.89 4.43
CA VAL A 60 42.81 26.67 4.05
C VAL A 60 41.93 26.70 5.30
N ASN A 61 40.87 27.50 5.25
CA ASN A 61 39.80 27.42 6.23
C ASN A 61 38.98 26.15 5.95
N HIS A 62 39.49 24.96 6.30
CA HIS A 62 38.65 23.76 6.22
C HIS A 62 37.56 23.83 7.29
N ALA A 63 36.43 24.33 6.84
CA ALA A 63 35.23 24.50 7.61
C ALA A 63 34.09 23.76 6.88
N ALA A 64 34.33 22.50 6.53
CA ALA A 64 33.30 21.65 5.95
C ALA A 64 32.30 21.25 7.05
N GLY A 65 31.13 21.89 7.07
CA GLY A 65 30.01 21.54 7.94
C GLY A 65 29.13 22.73 8.33
N SER A 66 27.84 22.51 8.59
CA SER A 66 26.86 23.55 8.96
C SER A 66 27.28 24.44 10.14
N ARG A 67 28.07 23.88 11.07
CA ARG A 67 28.61 24.59 12.23
C ARG A 67 29.65 25.65 11.87
N SER A 68 30.34 25.55 10.73
CA SER A 68 31.25 26.61 10.29
C SER A 68 30.49 27.82 9.78
N PHE A 69 29.47 27.58 8.95
CA PHE A 69 28.64 28.61 8.34
C PHE A 69 27.92 29.46 9.39
N GLN A 70 27.30 28.79 10.38
CA GLN A 70 26.66 29.48 11.52
C GLN A 70 27.66 30.32 12.32
N ARG A 71 28.87 29.81 12.54
CA ARG A 71 29.93 30.57 13.25
C ARG A 71 30.44 31.75 12.43
N THR A 72 30.66 31.59 11.13
CA THR A 72 31.07 32.67 10.23
C THR A 72 30.00 33.76 10.20
N ARG A 73 28.73 33.36 10.07
CA ARG A 73 27.59 34.28 10.15
C ARG A 73 27.55 35.03 11.49
N ALA A 74 27.70 34.34 12.61
CA ALA A 74 27.73 34.97 13.94
C ALA A 74 28.91 35.94 14.10
N CYS A 75 30.10 35.59 13.59
CA CYS A 75 31.26 36.48 13.60
C CYS A 75 31.04 37.74 12.75
N MET A 76 30.38 37.62 11.59
CA MET A 76 30.04 38.77 10.74
C MET A 76 29.01 39.69 11.40
N LYS A 77 27.98 39.14 12.05
CA LYS A 77 26.96 39.93 12.78
C LYS A 77 27.55 40.79 13.90
N ASN A 78 28.66 40.35 14.50
CA ASN A 78 29.30 41.07 15.60
C ASN A 78 30.30 42.14 15.11
N GLN A 79 30.67 42.14 13.82
CA GLN A 79 31.58 43.11 13.20
C GLN A 79 30.83 44.18 12.42
N GLU A 80 29.75 43.81 11.74
CA GLU A 80 28.89 44.68 10.94
C GLU A 80 27.48 44.61 11.52
N SER A 81 26.99 45.71 12.09
CA SER A 81 25.68 45.83 12.74
C SER A 81 24.51 45.87 11.74
N GLY A 82 24.46 44.92 10.80
CA GLY A 82 23.52 44.92 9.68
C GLY A 82 23.11 43.52 9.19
N ASN A 83 22.10 43.50 8.32
CA ASN A 83 21.68 42.31 7.60
C ASN A 83 22.83 41.81 6.72
N ILE A 84 23.28 40.57 6.95
CA ILE A 84 24.45 40.02 6.24
C ILE A 84 24.03 39.68 4.81
N ASN A 85 24.71 40.28 3.83
CA ASN A 85 24.57 39.92 2.42
C ASN A 85 24.91 38.42 2.22
N PRO A 86 23.99 37.61 1.68
CA PRO A 86 24.23 36.19 1.40
C PRO A 86 25.45 35.91 0.52
N ALA A 87 25.72 36.76 -0.48
CA ALA A 87 26.87 36.62 -1.38
C ALA A 87 28.20 36.84 -0.64
N GLU A 88 28.27 37.89 0.19
CA GLU A 88 29.46 38.18 1.01
C GLU A 88 29.70 37.10 2.08
N LEU A 89 28.63 36.56 2.67
CA LEU A 89 28.73 35.42 3.57
C LEU A 89 29.28 34.19 2.85
N TYR A 90 28.82 33.92 1.62
CA TYR A 90 29.33 32.83 0.81
C TYR A 90 30.83 33.01 0.51
N LYS A 91 31.23 34.16 -0.02
CA LYS A 91 32.63 34.51 -0.30
C LYS A 91 33.55 34.24 0.89
N LYS A 92 33.20 34.73 2.08
CA LYS A 92 34.02 34.56 3.30
C LYS A 92 34.22 33.11 3.73
N ASN A 93 33.31 32.19 3.36
CA ASN A 93 33.44 30.76 3.67
C ASN A 93 34.24 29.98 2.63
N TYR A 94 34.36 30.51 1.40
CA TYR A 94 34.99 29.82 0.27
C TYR A 94 36.24 30.54 -0.25
N THR A 95 36.79 31.47 0.52
CA THR A 95 38.11 32.08 0.29
C THR A 95 39.08 31.76 1.42
N ASN A 96 40.35 31.55 1.06
CA ASN A 96 41.45 31.41 2.01
C ASN A 96 41.81 32.76 2.64
N LYS A 97 42.77 32.75 3.58
CA LYS A 97 43.25 33.97 4.24
C LYS A 97 43.81 35.02 3.26
N ASP A 98 44.36 34.55 2.15
CA ASP A 98 44.95 35.38 1.09
C ASP A 98 43.91 35.85 0.05
N GLY A 99 42.62 35.57 0.27
CA GLY A 99 41.53 35.95 -0.65
C GLY A 99 41.38 35.03 -1.87
N ILE A 100 42.20 33.99 -1.99
CA ILE A 100 42.13 33.00 -3.07
C ILE A 100 40.94 32.06 -2.84
N TRP A 101 40.13 31.85 -3.88
CA TRP A 101 39.01 30.91 -3.88
C TRP A 101 39.47 29.48 -3.64
N THR A 102 38.70 28.72 -2.84
CA THR A 102 38.99 27.32 -2.57
C THR A 102 38.81 26.41 -3.79
N SER A 103 37.97 26.83 -4.74
CA SER A 103 37.75 26.16 -6.02
C SER A 103 37.17 27.13 -7.05
N GLU A 104 37.34 26.81 -8.33
CA GLU A 104 36.74 27.54 -9.44
C GLU A 104 35.20 27.52 -9.40
N GLY A 105 34.60 26.36 -9.10
CA GLY A 105 33.15 26.26 -8.93
C GLY A 105 32.59 27.13 -7.80
N ALA A 106 33.34 27.35 -6.72
CA ALA A 106 32.91 28.28 -5.67
C ALA A 106 32.93 29.73 -6.16
N ARG A 107 33.91 30.10 -6.99
CA ARG A 107 33.95 31.41 -7.64
C ARG A 107 32.76 31.61 -8.57
N GLU A 108 32.46 30.65 -9.43
CA GLU A 108 31.31 30.72 -10.35
C GLU A 108 29.98 30.89 -9.62
N ILE A 109 29.78 30.14 -8.52
CA ILE A 109 28.56 30.25 -7.71
C ILE A 109 28.45 31.66 -7.10
N TYR A 110 29.54 32.21 -6.58
CA TYR A 110 29.54 33.59 -6.07
C TYR A 110 29.20 34.59 -7.19
N GLU A 111 29.84 34.47 -8.35
CA GLU A 111 29.58 35.36 -9.50
C GLU A 111 28.11 35.32 -9.94
N ARG A 112 27.48 34.13 -9.94
CA ARG A 112 26.03 34.00 -10.19
C ARG A 112 25.17 34.65 -9.11
N MET A 113 25.51 34.44 -7.83
CA MET A 113 24.77 35.06 -6.72
C MET A 113 24.87 36.59 -6.74
N ASP A 114 26.06 37.10 -7.03
CA ASP A 114 26.37 38.53 -7.12
C ASP A 114 25.71 39.17 -8.35
N ALA A 115 25.73 38.49 -9.51
CA ALA A 115 24.99 38.92 -10.69
C ALA A 115 23.47 38.97 -10.44
N PHE A 116 22.91 37.95 -9.76
CA PHE A 116 21.50 37.93 -9.38
C PHE A 116 21.16 39.07 -8.42
N GLN A 117 22.00 39.32 -7.41
CA GLN A 117 21.80 40.44 -6.49
C GLN A 117 21.82 41.78 -7.22
N ARG A 118 22.79 42.01 -8.12
CA ARG A 118 22.82 43.21 -8.96
C ARG A 118 21.58 43.37 -9.82
N GLN A 119 21.07 42.27 -10.38
CA GLN A 119 19.82 42.31 -11.16
C GLN A 119 18.63 42.74 -10.29
N CYS A 120 18.50 42.20 -9.07
CA CYS A 120 17.46 42.62 -8.13
C CYS A 120 17.59 44.11 -7.75
N ASP A 121 18.81 44.59 -7.52
CA ASP A 121 19.08 45.99 -7.16
C ASP A 121 18.77 46.94 -8.33
N LEU A 122 19.04 46.53 -9.58
CA LEU A 122 18.71 47.28 -10.81
C LEU A 122 17.21 47.30 -11.11
N GLU A 123 16.51 46.18 -10.91
CA GLU A 123 15.06 46.09 -11.10
C GLU A 123 14.27 46.76 -9.96
N GLY A 124 14.93 47.15 -8.87
CA GLY A 124 14.29 47.73 -7.68
C GLY A 124 13.33 46.77 -6.98
N LYS A 125 13.34 45.48 -7.36
CA LYS A 125 12.50 44.45 -6.77
C LYS A 125 13.17 43.96 -5.50
N THR A 126 12.51 44.18 -4.39
CA THR A 126 12.93 43.59 -3.12
C THR A 126 12.80 42.08 -3.23
N TYR A 127 13.67 41.33 -2.54
CA TYR A 127 13.61 39.87 -2.49
C TYR A 127 12.20 39.33 -2.14
N THR A 128 11.46 40.06 -1.30
CA THR A 128 10.06 39.77 -0.94
C THR A 128 9.07 39.91 -2.09
N GLU A 129 9.29 40.85 -3.01
CA GLU A 129 8.45 41.05 -4.19
C GLU A 129 8.60 39.88 -5.17
N ILE A 130 9.84 39.40 -5.34
CA ILE A 130 10.13 38.23 -6.18
C ILE A 130 9.49 36.96 -5.58
N GLU A 131 9.58 36.78 -4.25
CA GLU A 131 8.91 35.67 -3.57
C GLU A 131 7.39 35.72 -3.75
N HIS A 132 6.78 36.91 -3.66
CA HIS A 132 5.35 37.08 -3.87
C HIS A 132 4.93 36.77 -5.31
N GLN A 133 5.71 37.22 -6.30
CA GLN A 133 5.47 36.91 -7.72
C GLN A 133 5.59 35.40 -8.01
N LEU A 134 6.57 34.73 -7.40
CA LEU A 134 6.72 33.28 -7.53
C LEU A 134 5.56 32.52 -6.86
N ALA A 135 5.07 32.99 -5.71
CA ALA A 135 3.89 32.42 -5.07
C ALA A 135 2.66 32.55 -5.97
N LYS A 136 2.41 33.75 -6.51
CA LYS A 136 1.31 33.99 -7.45
C LYS A 136 1.39 33.11 -8.69
N ALA A 137 2.57 32.97 -9.29
CA ALA A 137 2.77 32.11 -10.46
C ALA A 137 2.53 30.62 -10.13
N ARG A 138 2.84 30.17 -8.91
CA ARG A 138 2.54 28.80 -8.47
C ARG A 138 1.04 28.57 -8.36
N ASP A 139 0.32 29.49 -7.74
CA ASP A 139 -1.13 29.41 -7.58
C ASP A 139 -1.84 29.40 -8.95
N GLU A 140 -1.37 30.22 -9.90
CA GLU A 140 -1.87 30.24 -11.28
C GLU A 140 -1.64 28.90 -12.00
N ILE A 141 -0.45 28.31 -11.87
CA ILE A 141 -0.15 26.99 -12.45
C ILE A 141 -1.03 25.90 -11.82
N GLU A 142 -1.25 25.95 -10.52
CA GLU A 142 -2.10 24.99 -9.82
C GLU A 142 -3.56 25.11 -10.25
N ALA A 143 -4.07 26.33 -10.42
CA ALA A 143 -5.40 26.58 -10.96
C ALA A 143 -5.55 26.02 -12.39
N MET A 144 -4.55 26.24 -13.25
CA MET A 144 -4.56 25.68 -14.62
C MET A 144 -4.53 24.16 -14.62
N ARG A 145 -3.73 23.54 -13.74
CA ARG A 145 -3.68 22.07 -13.60
C ARG A 145 -5.03 21.53 -13.12
N ALA A 146 -5.66 22.16 -12.14
CA ALA A 146 -6.95 21.75 -11.62
C ALA A 146 -8.06 21.85 -12.67
N ALA A 147 -8.06 22.89 -13.51
CA ALA A 147 -9.00 23.01 -14.62
C ALA A 147 -8.79 21.88 -15.64
N ARG A 148 -7.54 21.67 -16.08
CA ARG A 148 -7.21 20.62 -17.05
C ARG A 148 -7.53 19.21 -16.54
N GLU A 149 -7.34 18.96 -15.26
CA GLU A 149 -7.66 17.67 -14.64
C GLU A 149 -9.16 17.38 -14.69
N LYS A 150 -10.02 18.40 -14.49
CA LYS A 150 -11.47 18.24 -14.64
C LYS A 150 -11.87 17.89 -16.06
N ASP A 151 -11.29 18.56 -17.05
CA ASP A 151 -11.57 18.27 -18.46
C ASP A 151 -11.18 16.83 -18.83
N LEU A 152 -10.04 16.35 -18.31
CA LEU A 152 -9.61 14.96 -18.49
C LEU A 152 -10.54 13.97 -17.82
N GLN A 153 -11.01 14.25 -16.60
CA GLN A 153 -11.99 13.40 -15.91
C GLN A 153 -13.31 13.35 -16.66
N GLU A 154 -13.78 14.48 -17.19
CA GLU A 154 -15.01 14.51 -17.99
C GLU A 154 -14.85 13.70 -19.28
N PHE A 155 -13.69 13.79 -19.95
CA PHE A 155 -13.40 12.98 -21.13
C PHE A 155 -13.35 11.49 -20.81
N ALA A 156 -12.68 11.09 -19.73
CA ALA A 156 -12.61 9.71 -19.27
C ALA A 156 -14.01 9.16 -18.93
N LYS A 157 -14.86 9.98 -18.30
CA LYS A 157 -16.24 9.62 -18.01
C LYS A 157 -17.05 9.39 -19.28
N LYS A 158 -16.96 10.29 -20.27
CA LYS A 158 -17.63 10.14 -21.57
C LYS A 158 -17.15 8.89 -22.32
N GLN A 159 -15.85 8.59 -22.25
CA GLN A 159 -15.31 7.37 -22.83
C GLN A 159 -15.90 6.12 -22.15
N ALA A 160 -15.97 6.09 -20.81
CA ALA A 160 -16.54 4.98 -20.06
C ALA A 160 -18.04 4.77 -20.35
N GLU A 161 -18.81 5.86 -20.46
CA GLU A 161 -20.24 5.81 -20.83
C GLU A 161 -20.43 5.25 -22.24
N MET A 162 -19.62 5.68 -23.21
CA MET A 162 -19.65 5.16 -24.57
C MET A 162 -19.24 3.67 -24.62
N GLU A 163 -18.22 3.25 -23.86
CA GLU A 163 -17.86 1.84 -23.77
C GLU A 163 -18.92 0.99 -23.05
N ALA A 164 -19.67 1.56 -22.12
CA ALA A 164 -20.78 0.88 -21.47
C ALA A 164 -21.93 0.63 -22.47
N THR A 165 -22.36 1.66 -23.20
CA THR A 165 -23.43 1.50 -24.20
C THR A 165 -23.08 0.50 -25.31
N LEU A 166 -21.82 0.48 -25.77
CA LEU A 166 -21.35 -0.52 -26.72
C LEU A 166 -21.31 -1.94 -26.14
N ARG A 167 -21.02 -2.09 -24.85
CA ARG A 167 -21.06 -3.39 -24.17
C ARG A 167 -22.50 -3.88 -24.03
N ASP A 168 -23.40 -3.02 -23.61
CA ASP A 168 -24.83 -3.34 -23.46
C ASP A 168 -25.41 -3.80 -24.81
N HIS A 169 -25.15 -3.06 -25.88
CA HIS A 169 -25.61 -3.46 -27.21
C HIS A 169 -25.04 -4.80 -27.69
N ARG A 170 -23.77 -5.10 -27.35
CA ARG A 170 -23.17 -6.40 -27.67
C ARG A 170 -23.77 -7.53 -26.84
N GLU A 171 -24.08 -7.28 -25.58
CA GLU A 171 -24.72 -8.24 -24.67
C GLU A 171 -26.15 -8.54 -25.16
N GLU A 172 -26.91 -7.50 -25.51
CA GLU A 172 -28.26 -7.62 -26.09
C GLU A 172 -28.25 -8.50 -27.36
N GLN A 173 -27.30 -8.25 -28.27
CA GLN A 173 -27.16 -9.09 -29.47
C GLN A 173 -26.85 -10.56 -29.13
N ARG A 174 -26.04 -10.82 -28.10
CA ARG A 174 -25.74 -12.18 -27.64
C ARG A 174 -26.96 -12.87 -27.05
N VAL A 175 -27.68 -12.18 -26.17
CA VAL A 175 -28.91 -12.69 -25.54
C VAL A 175 -29.98 -12.97 -26.58
N GLU A 176 -30.14 -12.10 -27.59
CA GLU A 176 -31.08 -12.31 -28.68
C GLU A 176 -30.74 -13.56 -29.49
N GLN A 177 -29.48 -13.74 -29.86
CA GLN A 177 -29.02 -14.95 -30.56
C GLN A 177 -29.26 -16.21 -29.74
N GLU A 178 -29.00 -16.17 -28.44
CA GLU A 178 -29.25 -17.29 -27.53
C GLU A 178 -30.75 -17.58 -27.39
N ARG A 179 -31.59 -16.55 -27.32
CA ARG A 179 -33.06 -16.71 -27.29
C ARG A 179 -33.55 -17.42 -28.54
N ILE A 180 -33.10 -17.00 -29.72
CA ILE A 180 -33.47 -17.63 -31.00
C ILE A 180 -33.04 -19.11 -31.01
N ARG A 181 -31.82 -19.39 -30.56
CA ARG A 181 -31.31 -20.77 -30.48
C ARG A 181 -32.16 -21.64 -29.55
N LEU A 182 -32.46 -21.16 -28.34
CA LEU A 182 -33.30 -21.90 -27.39
C LEU A 182 -34.72 -22.11 -27.92
N GLU A 183 -35.31 -21.12 -28.58
CA GLU A 183 -36.62 -21.26 -29.20
C GLU A 183 -36.61 -22.33 -30.30
N GLN A 184 -35.55 -22.42 -31.10
CA GLN A 184 -35.37 -23.49 -32.09
C GLN A 184 -35.23 -24.85 -31.43
N GLU A 185 -34.41 -24.98 -30.37
CA GLU A 185 -34.25 -26.22 -29.62
C GLU A 185 -35.58 -26.67 -28.98
N GLU A 186 -36.37 -25.75 -28.43
CA GLU A 186 -37.71 -26.05 -27.91
C GLU A 186 -38.69 -26.51 -29.00
N ARG A 187 -38.69 -25.84 -30.16
CA ARG A 187 -39.54 -26.24 -31.30
C ARG A 187 -39.21 -27.66 -31.75
N MET A 188 -37.93 -27.98 -31.91
CA MET A 188 -37.45 -29.32 -32.27
C MET A 188 -37.90 -30.36 -31.23
N LYS A 189 -37.82 -30.02 -29.94
CA LYS A 189 -38.25 -30.91 -28.86
C LYS A 189 -39.76 -31.16 -28.89
N ARG A 190 -40.58 -30.13 -29.09
CA ARG A 190 -42.04 -30.26 -29.22
C ARG A 190 -42.42 -31.11 -30.43
N GLU A 191 -41.75 -30.95 -31.56
CA GLU A 191 -41.97 -31.79 -32.74
C GLU A 191 -41.61 -33.25 -32.49
N GLN A 192 -40.47 -33.50 -31.83
CA GLN A 192 -40.06 -34.84 -31.45
C GLN A 192 -41.07 -35.50 -30.49
N GLU A 193 -41.56 -34.76 -29.49
CA GLU A 193 -42.61 -35.22 -28.58
C GLU A 193 -43.92 -35.51 -29.33
N HIS A 194 -44.33 -34.66 -30.26
CA HIS A 194 -45.51 -34.88 -31.10
C HIS A 194 -45.37 -36.14 -31.95
N MET A 195 -44.20 -36.36 -32.57
CA MET A 195 -43.93 -37.60 -33.32
C MET A 195 -43.96 -38.84 -32.42
N GLN A 196 -43.39 -38.77 -31.21
CA GLN A 196 -43.47 -39.88 -30.25
C GLN A 196 -44.92 -40.17 -29.82
N GLN A 197 -45.74 -39.14 -29.61
CA GLN A 197 -47.16 -39.32 -29.32
C GLN A 197 -47.91 -39.94 -30.50
N GLY A 198 -47.64 -39.50 -31.73
CA GLY A 198 -48.22 -40.05 -32.96
C GLY A 198 -47.89 -41.53 -33.14
N THR A 199 -46.62 -41.92 -32.99
CA THR A 199 -46.21 -43.34 -33.06
C THR A 199 -46.86 -44.18 -31.96
N ARG A 200 -46.96 -43.65 -30.74
CA ARG A 200 -47.63 -44.32 -29.61
C ARG A 200 -49.14 -44.49 -29.85
N ALA A 201 -49.81 -43.48 -30.42
CA ALA A 201 -51.22 -43.55 -30.79
C ALA A 201 -51.45 -44.60 -31.88
N HIS A 202 -50.62 -44.61 -32.93
CA HIS A 202 -50.68 -45.60 -33.99
C HIS A 202 -50.45 -47.02 -33.44
N ALA A 203 -49.46 -47.22 -32.57
CA ALA A 203 -49.20 -48.51 -31.92
C ALA A 203 -50.38 -48.98 -31.05
N LYS A 204 -51.01 -48.07 -30.31
CA LYS A 204 -52.23 -48.37 -29.52
C LYS A 204 -53.38 -48.79 -30.43
N GLY A 205 -53.64 -48.06 -31.52
CA GLY A 205 -54.68 -48.40 -32.50
C GLY A 205 -54.45 -49.76 -33.15
N ALA A 206 -53.21 -50.05 -33.59
CA ALA A 206 -52.85 -51.34 -34.16
C ALA A 206 -53.01 -52.50 -33.16
N ARG A 207 -52.74 -52.28 -31.87
CA ARG A 207 -52.93 -53.29 -30.82
C ARG A 207 -54.42 -53.52 -30.54
N ALA A 208 -55.23 -52.47 -30.53
CA ALA A 208 -56.69 -52.57 -30.37
C ALA A 208 -57.31 -53.38 -31.52
N LEU A 209 -56.96 -53.04 -32.77
CA LEU A 209 -57.42 -53.79 -33.95
C LEU A 209 -57.01 -55.27 -33.91
N ARG A 210 -55.77 -55.58 -33.53
CA ARG A 210 -55.33 -56.98 -33.35
C ARG A 210 -56.14 -57.72 -32.30
N ALA A 211 -56.42 -57.06 -31.17
CA ALA A 211 -57.24 -57.65 -30.10
C ALA A 211 -58.68 -57.91 -30.56
N GLU A 212 -59.24 -57.01 -31.37
CA GLU A 212 -60.59 -57.16 -31.94
C GLU A 212 -60.67 -58.32 -32.93
N ILE A 213 -59.67 -58.43 -33.84
CA ILE A 213 -59.55 -59.56 -34.76
C ILE A 213 -59.42 -60.88 -33.97
N SER A 214 -58.60 -60.91 -32.92
CA SER A 214 -58.43 -62.10 -32.07
C SER A 214 -59.75 -62.52 -31.42
N LYS A 215 -60.50 -61.58 -30.85
CA LYS A 215 -61.82 -61.85 -30.26
C LYS A 215 -62.82 -62.37 -31.28
N GLU A 216 -62.85 -61.82 -32.50
CA GLU A 216 -63.73 -62.33 -33.56
C GLU A 216 -63.32 -63.74 -34.03
N LEU A 217 -62.02 -64.03 -34.10
CA LEU A 217 -61.54 -65.38 -34.38
C LEU A 217 -61.96 -66.37 -33.29
N GLU A 218 -61.80 -66.00 -32.01
CA GLU A 218 -62.25 -66.80 -30.87
C GLU A 218 -63.75 -67.07 -30.93
N LYS A 219 -64.58 -66.04 -31.16
CA LYS A 219 -66.04 -66.21 -31.33
C LYS A 219 -66.37 -67.15 -32.48
N LYS A 220 -65.71 -67.00 -33.63
CA LYS A 220 -65.91 -67.89 -34.80
C LYS A 220 -65.51 -69.32 -34.48
N MET A 221 -64.38 -69.53 -33.79
CA MET A 221 -63.95 -70.86 -33.35
C MET A 221 -64.97 -71.48 -32.39
N SER A 222 -65.47 -70.72 -31.41
CA SER A 222 -66.52 -71.18 -30.49
C SER A 222 -67.80 -71.57 -31.23
N SER A 223 -68.27 -70.74 -32.17
CA SER A 223 -69.42 -71.04 -33.02
C SER A 223 -69.23 -72.32 -33.85
N VAL A 224 -68.06 -72.51 -34.46
CA VAL A 224 -67.74 -73.73 -35.22
C VAL A 224 -67.72 -74.95 -34.31
N MET A 225 -67.15 -74.84 -33.12
CA MET A 225 -67.11 -75.93 -32.13
C MET A 225 -68.52 -76.28 -31.64
N GLU A 226 -69.34 -75.28 -31.27
CA GLU A 226 -70.75 -75.49 -30.92
C GLU A 226 -71.52 -76.21 -32.03
N LYS A 227 -71.32 -75.78 -33.29
CA LYS A 227 -71.95 -76.44 -34.44
C LYS A 227 -71.47 -77.88 -34.61
N LYS A 228 -70.16 -78.14 -34.52
CA LYS A 228 -69.61 -79.51 -34.57
C LYS A 228 -70.15 -80.39 -33.44
N MET A 229 -70.24 -79.85 -32.23
CA MET A 229 -70.79 -80.56 -31.08
C MET A 229 -72.29 -80.84 -31.27
N SER A 230 -73.06 -79.86 -31.77
CA SER A 230 -74.48 -80.05 -32.10
C SER A 230 -74.68 -81.14 -33.18
N ASP A 231 -73.88 -81.12 -34.25
CA ASP A 231 -73.96 -82.11 -35.32
C ASP A 231 -73.54 -83.51 -34.84
N MET A 232 -72.53 -83.61 -33.96
CA MET A 232 -72.13 -84.87 -33.32
C MET A 232 -73.21 -85.37 -32.35
N SER A 233 -73.81 -84.51 -31.53
CA SER A 233 -74.95 -84.84 -30.68
C SER A 233 -76.16 -85.31 -31.49
N LYS A 234 -76.45 -84.68 -32.63
CA LYS A 234 -77.51 -85.14 -33.56
C LYS A 234 -77.19 -86.51 -34.14
N ARG A 235 -75.94 -86.77 -34.54
CA ARG A 235 -75.51 -88.10 -34.99
C ARG A 235 -75.65 -89.16 -33.90
N LEU A 236 -75.21 -88.86 -32.68
CA LEU A 236 -75.36 -89.76 -31.53
C LEU A 236 -76.84 -90.02 -31.20
N PHE A 237 -77.67 -88.97 -31.23
CA PHE A 237 -79.11 -89.10 -31.01
C PHE A 237 -79.79 -89.94 -32.11
N SER A 238 -79.33 -89.84 -33.36
CA SER A 238 -79.77 -90.71 -34.45
C SER A 238 -79.27 -92.17 -34.33
N GLN A 239 -78.14 -92.40 -33.67
CA GLN A 239 -77.52 -93.73 -33.50
C GLN A 239 -78.10 -94.49 -32.28
N PHE A 240 -78.58 -93.77 -31.26
CA PHE A 240 -79.14 -94.33 -30.02
C PHE A 240 -80.65 -94.09 -29.81
N GLY A 241 -81.29 -93.20 -30.56
CA GLY A 241 -82.71 -92.82 -30.40
C GLY A 241 -83.71 -93.73 -31.12
N GLY A 242 -83.24 -94.76 -31.82
CA GLY A 242 -84.08 -95.75 -32.50
C GLY A 242 -84.36 -96.98 -31.65
N SER A 243 -84.87 -96.84 -30.42
CA SER A 243 -85.38 -98.00 -29.67
C SER A 243 -86.65 -97.62 -28.90
N LYS A 244 -87.78 -97.76 -29.59
CA LYS A 244 -89.11 -97.82 -28.97
C LYS A 244 -89.20 -99.05 -28.09
N ARG A 245 -89.52 -98.86 -26.81
CA ARG A 245 -90.50 -99.66 -26.07
C ARG A 245 -91.26 -98.75 -25.14
#